data_AF-A0A120GQ75-F1
#
_entry.id   AF-A0A120GQ75-F1
#
_cell.length_a   1.000
_cell.length_b   1.000
_cell.length_c   1.000
_cell.angle_alpha   90.00
_cell.angle_beta   90.00
_cell.angle_gamma   90.00
#
_symmetry.space_group_name_H-M   'P 1'
#
loop_
_entity.id
_entity.type
_entity.pdbx_description
1 polymer ?
#
loop_
_entity_poly.entity_id
_entity_poly.type
_entity_poly.pdbx_seq_one_letter_code
_entity_poly.pdbx_strand_id
1 'polypeptide(L)'
;MDGGLGAIKDGSKELAAGLSGGAGKLSNIHADQPNIDMFAAPVQLSGKAIHAFPKYRYANAPYILSLALFVGVLVMACLFDLQKPAITEISAFRWYANKLGTMAAFAAAQALIASIFASFYLKSTFTNGLMLVLFSIFVSLTFLAIVFFLVVLAGNIGRFIAFVFLVLQLSTTGSSLPVQMLPENLERMSHFLPLTHSINGFKSIISLNNHDLFWSSVSVLGAFLLVFTLLSLTAIWFKARRTSQQAHMEA
;
A
#
# COMPACT_ATOMS: atom_id res chain seq x y z
N MET A 1 33.50 43.81 36.01
CA MET A 1 32.31 44.15 35.20
C MET A 1 32.70 44.45 33.73
N ASP A 2 33.92 44.07 33.34
CA ASP A 2 34.58 44.63 32.13
C ASP A 2 34.48 43.71 30.91
N GLY A 3 34.11 42.43 31.11
CA GLY A 3 33.92 41.47 30.02
C GLY A 3 32.68 41.75 29.16
N GLY A 4 31.61 42.31 29.75
CA GLY A 4 30.37 42.62 29.03
C GLY A 4 30.50 43.79 28.06
N LEU A 5 31.19 44.87 28.47
CA LEU A 5 31.48 45.99 27.57
C LEU A 5 32.46 45.59 26.45
N GLY A 6 33.43 44.72 26.74
CA GLY A 6 34.32 44.14 25.72
C GLY A 6 33.56 43.36 24.65
N ALA A 7 32.66 42.46 25.07
CA ALA A 7 31.85 41.67 24.14
C ALA A 7 30.91 42.52 23.26
N ILE A 8 30.33 43.60 23.81
CA ILE A 8 29.49 44.53 23.02
C ILE A 8 30.32 45.30 22.00
N LYS A 9 31.53 45.71 22.39
CA LYS A 9 32.46 46.42 21.50
C LYS A 9 32.93 45.52 20.36
N ASP A 10 33.25 44.26 20.64
CA ASP A 10 33.71 43.30 19.64
C ASP A 10 32.56 42.85 18.75
N GLY A 11 31.37 42.57 19.30
CA GLY A 11 30.17 42.26 18.51
C GLY A 11 29.73 43.42 17.61
N SER A 12 29.88 44.67 18.07
CA SER A 12 29.59 45.86 17.23
C SER A 12 30.61 46.02 16.11
N LYS A 13 31.88 45.69 16.34
CA LYS A 13 32.91 45.67 15.30
C LYS A 13 32.65 44.56 14.27
N GLU A 14 32.24 43.39 14.72
CA GLU A 14 31.94 42.25 13.84
C GLU A 14 30.69 42.51 13.00
N LEU A 15 29.64 43.10 13.58
CA LEU A 15 28.48 43.55 12.84
C LEU A 15 28.84 44.63 11.81
N ALA A 16 29.64 45.62 12.20
CA ALA A 16 30.08 46.67 11.27
C ALA A 16 30.94 46.11 10.14
N ALA A 17 31.85 45.18 10.45
CA ALA A 17 32.68 44.49 9.46
C ALA A 17 31.84 43.61 8.52
N GLY A 18 30.86 42.87 9.07
CA GLY A 18 29.92 42.06 8.31
C GLY A 18 29.02 42.88 7.40
N LEU A 19 28.51 44.01 7.89
CA LEU A 19 27.64 44.90 7.12
C LEU A 19 28.43 45.65 6.03
N SER A 20 29.65 46.10 6.32
CA SER A 20 30.54 46.71 5.34
C SER A 20 31.00 45.71 4.28
N GLY A 21 31.37 44.49 4.69
CA GLY A 21 31.73 43.41 3.78
C GLY A 21 30.54 42.95 2.92
N GLY A 22 29.35 42.88 3.50
CA GLY A 22 28.10 42.59 2.79
C GLY A 22 27.73 43.68 1.79
N ALA A 23 27.81 44.95 2.20
CA ALA A 23 27.57 46.10 1.32
C ALA A 23 28.57 46.14 0.15
N GLY A 24 29.85 45.82 0.40
CA GLY A 24 30.85 45.69 -0.67
C GLY A 24 30.54 44.56 -1.64
N LYS A 25 30.09 43.39 -1.16
CA LYS A 25 29.67 42.27 -2.02
C LYS A 25 28.42 42.60 -2.85
N LEU A 26 27.47 43.34 -2.27
CA LEU A 26 26.26 43.79 -2.95
C LEU A 26 26.51 44.93 -3.94
N SER A 27 27.48 45.81 -3.67
CA SER A 27 27.86 46.90 -4.57
C SER A 27 28.37 46.42 -5.93
N ASN A 28 28.86 45.16 -6.01
CA ASN A 28 29.26 44.55 -7.28
C ASN A 28 28.10 43.87 -8.02
N ILE A 29 26.97 43.62 -7.35
CA ILE A 29 25.75 43.09 -7.97
C ILE A 29 24.97 44.29 -8.51
N HIS A 30 25.18 44.58 -9.78
CA HIS A 30 24.40 45.59 -10.47
C HIS A 30 22.99 45.04 -10.67
N ALA A 31 21.98 45.81 -10.27
CA ALA A 31 20.56 45.49 -10.50
C ALA A 31 20.19 45.75 -11.97
N ASP A 32 21.01 45.22 -12.88
CA ASP A 32 20.77 45.30 -14.30
C ASP A 32 19.59 44.40 -14.65
N GLN A 33 18.84 44.80 -15.67
CA GLN A 33 17.68 44.07 -16.17
C GLN A 33 17.88 42.53 -16.24
N PRO A 34 18.99 41.98 -16.77
CA PRO A 34 19.21 40.53 -16.79
C PRO A 34 19.34 39.87 -15.41
N ASN A 35 19.88 40.55 -14.40
CA ASN A 35 19.96 40.02 -13.03
C ASN A 35 18.58 40.01 -12.37
N ILE A 36 17.81 41.09 -12.55
CA ILE A 36 16.42 41.17 -12.08
C ILE A 36 15.56 40.08 -12.75
N ASP A 37 15.73 39.90 -14.05
CA ASP A 37 15.03 38.86 -14.80
C ASP A 37 15.44 37.46 -14.33
N MET A 38 16.70 37.24 -13.93
CA MET A 38 17.16 35.95 -13.38
C MET A 38 16.56 35.65 -12.00
N PHE A 39 16.38 36.67 -11.13
CA PHE A 39 15.74 36.50 -9.82
C PHE A 39 14.22 36.42 -9.90
N ALA A 40 13.60 37.12 -10.86
CA ALA A 40 12.16 37.11 -11.09
C ALA A 40 11.70 35.95 -11.98
N ALA A 41 12.61 35.32 -12.73
CA ALA A 41 12.29 34.18 -13.55
C ALA A 41 11.84 33.02 -12.65
N PRO A 42 10.62 32.49 -12.86
CA PRO A 42 10.20 31.28 -12.18
C PRO A 42 11.20 30.17 -12.49
N VAL A 43 11.54 29.36 -11.49
CA VAL A 43 12.42 28.19 -11.67
C VAL A 43 11.79 27.31 -12.75
N GLN A 44 12.37 27.38 -13.95
CA GLN A 44 11.92 26.54 -15.06
C GLN A 44 12.42 25.12 -14.77
N LEU A 45 11.53 24.31 -14.23
CA LEU A 45 11.76 22.88 -14.07
C LEU A 45 11.86 22.27 -15.47
N SER A 46 13.10 22.07 -15.94
CA SER A 46 13.40 21.28 -17.15
C SER A 46 13.23 19.79 -16.83
N GLY A 47 12.00 19.39 -16.53
CA GLY A 47 11.61 18.02 -16.29
C GLY A 47 10.81 17.49 -17.47
N LYS A 48 11.36 16.56 -18.25
CA LYS A 48 10.55 15.77 -19.17
C LYS A 48 9.70 14.80 -18.36
N ALA A 49 8.40 15.03 -18.30
CA ALA A 49 7.45 14.06 -17.74
C ALA A 49 7.43 12.82 -18.63
N ILE A 50 8.12 11.75 -18.22
CA ILE A 50 8.16 10.47 -18.95
C ILE A 50 6.76 9.82 -18.97
N HIS A 51 5.98 10.01 -17.89
CA HIS A 51 4.57 9.61 -17.80
C HIS A 51 3.74 10.75 -17.21
N ALA A 52 3.14 11.57 -18.06
CA ALA A 52 2.23 12.61 -17.61
C ALA A 52 0.89 11.97 -17.18
N PHE A 53 0.45 12.28 -15.96
CA PHE A 53 -0.90 11.93 -15.50
C PHE A 53 -1.85 13.10 -15.78
N PRO A 54 -2.62 13.08 -16.88
CA PRO A 54 -3.45 14.23 -17.26
C PRO A 54 -4.55 14.56 -16.24
N LYS A 55 -4.88 13.62 -15.33
CA LYS A 55 -5.89 13.79 -14.29
C LYS A 55 -5.51 13.06 -13.01
N TYR A 56 -5.82 13.67 -11.85
CA TYR A 56 -5.60 13.12 -10.50
C TYR A 56 -6.16 11.68 -10.31
N ARG A 57 -7.24 11.34 -11.02
CA ARG A 57 -7.84 9.99 -10.97
C ARG A 57 -6.89 8.87 -11.41
N TYR A 58 -6.00 9.12 -12.37
CA TYR A 58 -5.11 8.09 -12.90
C TYR A 58 -4.02 7.72 -11.88
N ALA A 59 -3.50 8.72 -11.18
CA ALA A 59 -2.48 8.53 -10.14
C ALA A 59 -3.04 7.75 -8.92
N ASN A 60 -4.30 7.99 -8.55
CA ASN A 60 -4.89 7.41 -7.34
C ASN A 60 -5.68 6.12 -7.56
N ALA A 61 -6.07 5.81 -8.80
CA ALA A 61 -6.84 4.60 -9.11
C ALA A 61 -6.19 3.29 -8.62
N PRO A 62 -4.86 3.06 -8.78
CA PRO A 62 -4.20 1.87 -8.24
C PRO A 62 -4.37 1.69 -6.73
N TYR A 63 -4.32 2.79 -5.98
CA TYR A 63 -4.50 2.79 -4.52
C TYR A 63 -5.94 2.48 -4.14
N ILE A 64 -6.90 3.21 -4.72
CA ILE A 64 -8.33 3.03 -4.43
C ILE A 64 -8.78 1.60 -4.78
N LEU A 65 -8.31 1.07 -5.91
CA LEU A 65 -8.66 -0.29 -6.34
C LEU A 65 -8.09 -1.35 -5.39
N SER A 66 -6.81 -1.24 -5.01
CA SER A 66 -6.19 -2.15 -4.02
C SER A 66 -6.94 -2.12 -2.69
N LEU A 67 -7.27 -0.93 -2.21
CA LEU A 67 -7.99 -0.73 -0.95
C LEU A 67 -9.39 -1.33 -1.01
N ALA A 68 -10.15 -1.06 -2.08
CA ALA A 68 -11.49 -1.58 -2.27
C ALA A 68 -11.53 -3.12 -2.24
N LEU A 69 -10.57 -3.78 -2.91
CA LEU A 69 -10.47 -5.24 -2.92
C LEU A 69 -10.18 -5.82 -1.53
N PHE A 70 -9.24 -5.22 -0.79
CA PHE A 70 -8.90 -5.67 0.56
C PHE A 70 -10.09 -5.49 1.50
N VAL A 71 -10.68 -4.29 1.53
CA VAL A 71 -11.85 -3.97 2.36
C VAL A 71 -13.02 -4.90 2.03
N GLY A 72 -13.27 -5.15 0.74
CA GLY A 72 -14.34 -6.07 0.31
C GLY A 72 -14.18 -7.47 0.89
N VAL A 73 -12.96 -8.01 0.86
CA VAL A 73 -12.65 -9.31 1.47
C VAL A 73 -12.83 -9.27 2.99
N LEU A 74 -12.37 -8.19 3.64
CA LEU A 74 -12.47 -8.05 5.08
C LEU A 74 -13.92 -8.00 5.55
N VAL A 75 -14.78 -7.26 4.84
CA VAL A 75 -16.22 -7.24 5.08
C VAL A 75 -16.82 -8.63 4.89
N MET A 76 -16.45 -9.36 3.83
CA MET A 76 -16.88 -10.75 3.64
C MET A 76 -16.47 -11.63 4.83
N ALA A 77 -15.25 -11.48 5.34
CA ALA A 77 -14.79 -12.24 6.48
C ALA A 77 -15.58 -11.94 7.78
N CYS A 78 -16.17 -10.75 7.90
CA CYS A 78 -17.09 -10.41 8.99
C CYS A 78 -18.49 -11.03 8.79
N LEU A 79 -18.98 -11.07 7.55
CA LEU A 79 -20.31 -11.61 7.21
C LEU A 79 -20.36 -13.14 7.25
N PHE A 80 -19.30 -13.80 6.80
CA PHE A 80 -19.22 -15.26 6.78
C PHE A 80 -18.76 -15.78 8.13
N ASP A 81 -19.56 -16.67 8.74
CA ASP A 81 -19.09 -17.45 9.88
C ASP A 81 -18.06 -18.50 9.42
N LEU A 82 -16.85 -18.38 9.97
CA LEU A 82 -15.70 -19.22 9.70
C LEU A 82 -15.37 -20.14 10.89
N GLN A 83 -16.23 -20.17 11.91
CA GLN A 83 -16.16 -21.16 12.97
C GLN A 83 -17.03 -22.36 12.59
N LYS A 84 -16.40 -23.54 12.45
CA LYS A 84 -17.14 -24.77 12.21
C LYS A 84 -18.05 -25.05 13.43
N PRO A 85 -19.38 -25.20 13.25
CA PRO A 85 -20.26 -25.63 14.33
C PRO A 85 -19.92 -27.07 14.77
N ALA A 86 -19.93 -27.32 16.08
CA ALA A 86 -19.63 -28.65 16.64
C ALA A 86 -20.59 -29.74 16.14
N ILE A 87 -21.84 -29.36 15.85
CA ILE A 87 -22.92 -30.24 15.37
C ILE A 87 -22.75 -30.74 13.92
N THR A 88 -21.76 -30.27 13.17
CA THR A 88 -21.58 -30.66 11.76
C THR A 88 -20.64 -31.85 11.62
N GLU A 89 -21.16 -33.00 11.18
CA GLU A 89 -20.40 -34.25 10.99
C GLU A 89 -19.41 -34.23 9.80
N ILE A 90 -19.40 -33.16 9.01
CA ILE A 90 -18.50 -33.01 7.86
C ILE A 90 -17.04 -32.83 8.36
N SER A 91 -16.08 -33.50 7.72
CA SER A 91 -14.64 -33.29 8.01
C SER A 91 -14.27 -31.80 8.01
N ALA A 92 -13.49 -31.37 9.00
CA ALA A 92 -13.09 -29.97 9.16
C ALA A 92 -12.46 -29.41 7.88
N PHE A 93 -11.61 -30.20 7.22
CA PHE A 93 -10.99 -29.82 5.95
C PHE A 93 -12.03 -29.50 4.87
N ARG A 94 -13.03 -30.36 4.69
CA ARG A 94 -14.06 -30.20 3.65
C ARG A 94 -14.98 -29.02 3.95
N TRP A 95 -15.28 -28.77 5.23
CA TRP A 95 -16.07 -27.60 5.65
C TRP A 95 -15.34 -26.28 5.35
N TYR A 96 -14.07 -26.17 5.75
CA TYR A 96 -13.26 -24.98 5.51
C TYR A 96 -12.95 -24.77 4.02
N ALA A 97 -12.68 -25.83 3.27
CA ALA A 97 -12.47 -25.76 1.82
C ALA A 97 -13.72 -25.25 1.08
N ASN A 98 -14.92 -25.70 1.48
CA ASN A 98 -16.18 -25.21 0.89
C ASN A 98 -16.41 -23.72 1.20
N LYS A 99 -16.13 -23.28 2.43
CA LYS A 99 -16.18 -21.86 2.80
C LYS A 99 -15.17 -21.02 2.02
N LEU A 100 -13.92 -21.47 1.92
CA LEU A 100 -12.89 -20.80 1.13
C LEU A 100 -13.30 -20.69 -0.34
N GLY A 101 -13.82 -21.77 -0.94
CA GLY A 101 -14.30 -21.76 -2.32
C GLY A 101 -15.46 -20.80 -2.55
N THR A 102 -16.43 -20.79 -1.63
CA THR A 102 -17.56 -19.85 -1.69
C THR A 102 -17.07 -18.40 -1.59
N MET A 103 -16.23 -18.10 -0.60
CA MET A 103 -15.65 -16.76 -0.45
C MET A 103 -14.76 -16.37 -1.64
N ALA A 104 -14.03 -17.32 -2.24
CA ALA A 104 -13.21 -17.07 -3.43
C ALA A 104 -14.08 -16.69 -4.63
N ALA A 105 -15.24 -17.31 -4.81
CA ALA A 105 -16.20 -16.92 -5.84
C ALA A 105 -16.72 -15.49 -5.63
N PHE A 106 -17.08 -15.13 -4.39
CA PHE A 106 -17.49 -13.76 -4.06
C PHE A 106 -16.33 -12.75 -4.22
N ALA A 107 -15.11 -13.12 -3.82
CA ALA A 107 -13.90 -12.31 -4.01
C ALA A 107 -13.60 -12.08 -5.50
N ALA A 108 -13.73 -13.10 -6.34
CA ALA A 108 -13.61 -12.93 -7.79
C ALA A 108 -14.72 -12.03 -8.35
N ALA A 109 -15.96 -12.19 -7.89
CA ALA A 109 -17.09 -11.38 -8.34
C ALA A 109 -16.94 -9.90 -7.95
N GLN A 110 -16.57 -9.58 -6.71
CA GLN A 110 -16.33 -8.18 -6.30
C GLN A 110 -15.15 -7.57 -7.06
N ALA A 111 -14.11 -8.34 -7.37
CA ALA A 111 -12.97 -7.87 -8.13
C ALA A 111 -13.32 -7.57 -9.59
N LEU A 112 -14.17 -8.38 -10.19
CA LEU A 112 -14.74 -8.14 -11.51
C LEU A 112 -15.56 -6.86 -11.52
N ILE A 113 -16.45 -6.66 -10.55
CA ILE A 113 -17.27 -5.43 -10.44
C ILE A 113 -16.36 -4.20 -10.24
N ALA A 114 -15.40 -4.27 -9.33
CA ALA A 114 -14.48 -3.17 -9.04
C ALA A 114 -13.60 -2.80 -10.25
N SER A 115 -13.09 -3.79 -10.98
CA SER A 115 -12.27 -3.56 -12.17
C SER A 115 -13.06 -3.01 -13.37
N ILE A 116 -14.31 -3.46 -13.56
CA ILE A 116 -15.22 -2.88 -14.56
C ILE A 116 -15.52 -1.42 -14.19
N PHE A 117 -15.89 -1.15 -12.94
CA PHE A 117 -16.16 0.21 -12.47
C PHE A 117 -14.93 1.11 -12.64
N ALA A 118 -13.74 0.64 -12.27
CA ALA A 118 -12.50 1.35 -12.51
C ALA A 118 -12.30 1.64 -14.01
N SER A 119 -12.53 0.66 -14.89
CA SER A 119 -12.39 0.84 -16.33
C SER A 119 -13.30 1.96 -16.85
N PHE A 120 -14.56 2.00 -16.44
CA PHE A 120 -15.49 3.07 -16.80
C PHE A 120 -15.07 4.43 -16.20
N TYR A 121 -14.68 4.46 -14.93
CA TYR A 121 -14.30 5.69 -14.22
C TYR A 121 -13.05 6.36 -14.81
N LEU A 122 -12.09 5.54 -15.24
CA LEU A 122 -10.85 6.01 -15.86
C LEU A 122 -11.06 6.50 -17.30
N LYS A 123 -12.18 6.16 -17.98
CA LYS A 123 -12.45 6.50 -19.39
C LYS A 123 -11.26 6.21 -20.32
N SER A 124 -10.43 5.24 -19.98
CA SER A 124 -9.24 4.94 -20.76
C SER A 124 -9.62 4.00 -21.90
N THR A 125 -9.14 4.33 -23.09
CA THR A 125 -9.17 3.48 -24.28
C THR A 125 -8.15 2.36 -24.04
N PHE A 126 -8.51 1.37 -23.21
CA PHE A 126 -7.53 0.44 -22.67
C PHE A 126 -7.04 -0.58 -23.70
N THR A 127 -5.72 -0.62 -23.90
CA THR A 127 -5.03 -1.72 -24.60
C THR A 127 -5.05 -3.03 -23.80
N ASN A 128 -5.38 -3.05 -22.50
CA ASN A 128 -5.32 -4.26 -21.66
C ASN A 128 -6.40 -4.34 -20.55
N GLY A 129 -7.67 -4.03 -20.86
CA GLY A 129 -8.77 -4.10 -19.87
C GLY A 129 -8.92 -5.50 -19.24
N LEU A 130 -8.67 -6.56 -20.01
CA LEU A 130 -8.68 -7.95 -19.52
C LEU A 130 -7.59 -8.20 -18.47
N MET A 131 -6.39 -7.63 -18.65
CA MET A 131 -5.29 -7.76 -17.70
C MET A 131 -5.60 -7.10 -16.36
N LEU A 132 -6.30 -5.95 -16.38
CA LEU A 132 -6.78 -5.29 -15.17
C LEU A 132 -7.75 -6.17 -14.39
N VAL A 133 -8.69 -6.83 -15.08
CA VAL A 133 -9.67 -7.74 -14.46
C VAL A 133 -8.97 -8.95 -13.85
N LEU A 134 -8.11 -9.63 -14.63
CA LEU A 134 -7.38 -10.82 -14.15
C LEU A 134 -6.50 -10.49 -12.94
N PHE A 135 -5.75 -9.39 -13.01
CA PHE A 135 -4.91 -8.97 -11.89
C PHE A 135 -5.75 -8.57 -10.67
N SER A 136 -6.91 -7.93 -10.86
CA SER A 136 -7.82 -7.61 -9.75
C SER A 136 -8.35 -8.85 -9.05
N ILE A 137 -8.73 -9.89 -9.81
CA ILE A 137 -9.19 -11.17 -9.24
C ILE A 137 -8.03 -11.81 -8.45
N PHE A 138 -6.83 -11.85 -9.04
CA PHE A 138 -5.64 -12.41 -8.39
C PHE A 138 -5.29 -11.70 -7.08
N VAL A 139 -5.30 -10.36 -7.07
CA VAL A 139 -5.08 -9.54 -5.87
C VAL A 139 -6.16 -9.83 -4.82
N SER A 140 -7.43 -9.88 -5.22
CA SER A 140 -8.54 -10.15 -4.30
C SER A 140 -8.43 -11.53 -3.65
N LEU A 141 -8.05 -12.57 -4.42
CA LEU A 141 -7.79 -13.90 -3.89
C LEU A 141 -6.59 -13.93 -2.94
N THR A 142 -5.55 -13.14 -3.22
CA THR A 142 -4.39 -13.01 -2.32
C THR A 142 -4.80 -12.41 -0.98
N PHE A 143 -5.56 -11.32 -0.98
CA PHE A 143 -6.08 -10.72 0.25
C PHE A 143 -7.04 -11.66 0.97
N LEU A 144 -7.86 -12.42 0.23
CA LEU A 144 -8.70 -13.46 0.81
C LEU A 144 -7.89 -14.52 1.53
N ALA A 145 -6.80 -15.03 0.95
CA ALA A 145 -5.97 -16.03 1.61
C ALA A 145 -5.39 -15.52 2.95
N ILE A 146 -4.93 -14.27 2.98
CA ILE A 146 -4.38 -13.64 4.19
C ILE A 146 -5.46 -13.51 5.26
N VAL A 147 -6.60 -12.90 4.92
CA VAL A 147 -7.71 -12.67 5.87
C VAL A 147 -8.29 -14.01 6.34
N PHE A 148 -8.49 -14.96 5.43
CA PHE A 148 -9.03 -16.27 5.75
C PHE A 148 -8.13 -17.02 6.74
N PHE A 149 -6.81 -17.04 6.53
CA PHE A 149 -5.87 -17.64 7.47
C PHE A 149 -5.99 -17.02 8.87
N LEU A 150 -5.98 -15.68 8.97
CA LEU A 150 -6.06 -14.97 10.25
C LEU A 150 -7.36 -15.33 11.00
N VAL A 151 -8.50 -15.38 10.29
CA VAL A 151 -9.79 -15.69 10.89
C VAL A 151 -9.92 -17.18 11.25
N VAL A 152 -9.37 -18.09 10.45
CA VAL A 152 -9.34 -19.52 10.79
C VAL A 152 -8.52 -19.77 12.06
N LEU A 153 -7.39 -19.07 12.19
CA LEU A 153 -6.47 -19.20 13.31
C LEU A 153 -7.04 -18.62 14.61
N ALA A 154 -7.59 -17.39 14.56
CA ALA A 154 -7.95 -16.62 15.76
C ALA A 154 -9.43 -16.21 15.85
N GLY A 155 -10.28 -16.64 14.92
CA GLY A 155 -11.71 -16.31 14.92
C GLY A 155 -11.97 -14.80 14.81
N ASN A 156 -12.80 -14.25 15.70
CA ASN A 156 -13.11 -12.82 15.74
C ASN A 156 -11.87 -11.94 16.02
N ILE A 157 -10.93 -12.41 16.83
CA ILE A 157 -9.66 -11.71 17.05
C ILE A 157 -8.88 -11.64 15.73
N GLY A 158 -8.92 -12.71 14.93
CA GLY A 158 -8.33 -12.74 13.60
C GLY A 158 -8.90 -11.67 12.65
N ARG A 159 -10.20 -11.43 12.71
CA ARG A 159 -10.86 -10.35 11.93
C ARG A 159 -10.34 -8.98 12.35
N PHE A 160 -10.20 -8.76 13.65
CA PHE A 160 -9.64 -7.52 14.19
C PHE A 160 -8.16 -7.34 13.77
N ILE A 161 -7.35 -8.40 13.85
CA ILE A 161 -5.95 -8.37 13.40
C ILE A 161 -5.87 -8.04 11.91
N ALA A 162 -6.74 -8.63 11.06
CA ALA A 162 -6.78 -8.33 9.64
C ALA A 162 -7.13 -6.85 9.37
N PHE A 163 -8.03 -6.27 10.17
CA PHE A 163 -8.37 -4.85 10.10
C PHE A 163 -7.19 -3.96 10.50
N VAL A 164 -6.54 -4.24 11.63
CA VAL A 164 -5.34 -3.51 12.05
C VAL A 164 -4.23 -3.64 11.00
N PHE A 165 -4.02 -4.82 10.44
CA PHE A 165 -3.06 -5.07 9.37
C PHE A 165 -3.35 -4.22 8.12
N LEU A 166 -4.62 -4.07 7.74
CA LEU A 166 -5.02 -3.17 6.66
C LEU A 166 -4.72 -1.71 7.00
N VAL A 167 -5.13 -1.24 8.18
CA VAL A 167 -4.94 0.16 8.60
C VAL A 167 -3.45 0.54 8.65
N LEU A 168 -2.60 -0.34 9.18
CA LEU A 168 -1.15 -0.13 9.22
C LEU A 168 -0.53 0.01 7.82
N GLN A 169 -1.10 -0.69 6.83
CA GLN A 169 -0.65 -0.59 5.46
C GLN A 169 -1.00 0.77 4.82
N LEU A 170 -2.07 1.45 5.25
CA LEU A 170 -2.48 2.73 4.63
C LEU A 170 -1.42 3.83 4.79
N SER A 171 -0.77 3.88 5.95
CA SER A 171 0.27 4.89 6.25
C SER A 171 1.63 4.54 5.66
N THR A 172 1.86 3.26 5.36
CA THR A 172 3.14 2.74 4.85
C THR A 172 3.14 2.54 3.33
N THR A 173 1.97 2.61 2.69
CA THR A 173 1.82 2.46 1.25
C THR A 173 1.59 3.82 0.60
N GLY A 174 2.48 4.19 -0.33
CA GLY A 174 2.60 5.55 -0.87
C GLY A 174 1.40 6.03 -1.69
N SER A 175 0.33 6.44 -1.00
CA SER A 175 -0.90 6.99 -1.56
C SER A 175 -0.70 8.43 -2.05
N SER A 176 -0.22 9.31 -1.17
CA SER A 176 0.03 10.73 -1.50
C SER A 176 1.52 11.07 -1.59
N LEU A 177 2.38 10.24 -1.00
CA LEU A 177 3.83 10.41 -0.97
C LEU A 177 4.51 9.15 -1.52
N PRO A 178 5.57 9.28 -2.33
CA PRO A 178 6.38 8.13 -2.74
C PRO A 178 6.85 7.35 -1.51
N VAL A 179 6.91 6.01 -1.64
CA VAL A 179 7.37 5.14 -0.54
C VAL A 179 8.79 5.50 -0.08
N GLN A 180 9.59 6.04 -1.00
CA GLN A 180 10.96 6.50 -0.79
C GLN A 180 11.07 7.77 0.08
N MET A 181 9.94 8.44 0.37
CA MET A 181 9.89 9.60 1.26
C MET A 181 9.59 9.21 2.71
N LEU A 182 9.39 7.92 2.99
CA LEU A 182 9.17 7.45 4.36
C LEU A 182 10.50 7.37 5.13
N PRO A 183 10.47 7.46 6.47
CA PRO A 183 11.61 7.09 7.30
C PRO A 183 12.10 5.69 6.95
N GLU A 184 13.41 5.48 6.95
CA GLU A 184 14.07 4.25 6.46
C GLU A 184 13.45 2.96 7.02
N ASN A 185 13.08 2.96 8.31
CA ASN A 185 12.44 1.81 8.95
C ASN A 185 11.07 1.47 8.35
N LEU A 186 10.25 2.47 8.04
CA LEU A 186 8.91 2.28 7.47
C LEU A 186 8.97 1.99 5.97
N GLU A 187 9.94 2.56 5.26
CA GLU A 187 10.20 2.24 3.85
C GLU A 187 10.53 0.75 3.69
N ARG A 188 11.46 0.22 4.49
CA ARG A 188 11.81 -1.21 4.45
C ARG A 188 10.60 -2.09 4.75
N MET A 189 9.78 -1.73 5.75
CA MET A 189 8.56 -2.47 6.05
C MET A 189 7.58 -2.46 4.87
N SER A 190 7.43 -1.33 4.19
CA SER A 190 6.53 -1.17 3.04
C SER A 190 6.83 -2.17 1.92
N HIS A 191 8.10 -2.51 1.69
CA HIS A 191 8.49 -3.48 0.66
C HIS A 191 8.03 -4.92 0.94
N PHE A 192 7.65 -5.25 2.18
CA PHE A 192 7.12 -6.57 2.53
C PHE A 192 5.60 -6.61 2.60
N LEU A 193 4.90 -5.49 2.36
CA LEU A 193 3.46 -5.43 2.51
C LEU A 193 2.74 -5.80 1.22
N PRO A 194 1.73 -6.68 1.27
CA PRO A 194 0.99 -7.11 0.07
C PRO A 194 0.23 -5.96 -0.58
N LEU A 195 -0.24 -4.97 0.21
CA LEU A 195 -0.90 -3.79 -0.34
C LEU A 195 0.04 -2.97 -1.24
N THR A 196 1.34 -2.86 -0.89
CA THR A 196 2.34 -2.14 -1.69
C THR A 196 2.50 -2.76 -3.07
N HIS A 197 2.62 -4.09 -3.13
CA HIS A 197 2.77 -4.83 -4.38
C HIS A 197 1.49 -4.80 -5.24
N SER A 198 0.32 -4.85 -4.61
CA SER A 198 -0.95 -4.63 -5.32
C SER A 198 -0.99 -3.25 -5.98
N ILE A 199 -0.64 -2.19 -5.24
CA ILE A 199 -0.61 -0.82 -5.76
C ILE A 199 0.39 -0.71 -6.91
N ASN A 200 1.58 -1.27 -6.77
CA ASN A 200 2.62 -1.23 -7.80
C ASN A 200 2.21 -2.00 -9.07
N GLY A 201 1.59 -3.17 -8.94
CA GLY A 201 1.06 -3.93 -10.07
C GLY A 201 -0.05 -3.17 -10.81
N PHE A 202 -0.99 -2.55 -10.09
CA PHE A 202 -2.00 -1.70 -10.71
C PHE A 202 -1.41 -0.43 -11.34
N LYS A 203 -0.38 0.18 -10.73
CA LYS A 203 0.37 1.29 -11.34
C LYS A 203 1.00 0.85 -12.67
N SER A 204 1.58 -0.35 -12.74
CA SER A 204 2.10 -0.89 -13.99
C SER A 204 1.02 -1.05 -15.07
N ILE A 205 -0.17 -1.54 -14.73
CA ILE A 205 -1.26 -1.75 -15.70
C ILE A 205 -1.89 -0.42 -16.14
N ILE A 206 -2.15 0.50 -15.21
CA ILE A 206 -2.95 1.71 -15.45
C ILE A 206 -2.10 2.87 -15.97
N SER A 207 -0.85 2.97 -15.54
CA SER A 207 -0.10 4.23 -15.54
C SER A 207 1.26 4.15 -16.24
N LEU A 208 2.02 3.07 -16.00
CA LEU A 208 3.44 3.01 -16.36
C LEU A 208 3.74 2.06 -17.53
N ASN A 209 2.84 1.11 -17.84
CA ASN A 209 3.10 0.00 -18.76
C ASN A 209 4.45 -0.70 -18.51
N ASN A 210 4.86 -0.76 -17.23
CA ASN A 210 6.14 -1.33 -16.82
C ASN A 210 5.96 -2.81 -16.51
N HIS A 211 6.40 -3.67 -17.42
CA HIS A 211 6.27 -5.12 -17.34
C HIS A 211 7.12 -5.73 -16.22
N ASP A 212 8.34 -5.22 -15.97
CA ASP A 212 9.22 -5.76 -14.94
C ASP A 212 8.64 -5.56 -13.54
N LEU A 213 8.15 -4.35 -13.26
CA LEU A 213 7.49 -4.03 -12.00
C LEU A 213 6.19 -4.83 -11.83
N PHE A 214 5.47 -5.10 -12.93
CA PHE A 214 4.26 -5.92 -12.91
C PHE A 214 4.58 -7.36 -12.50
N TRP A 215 5.53 -8.02 -13.17
CA TRP A 215 5.88 -9.40 -12.87
C TRP A 215 6.50 -9.57 -11.49
N SER A 216 7.33 -8.61 -11.04
CA SER A 216 7.82 -8.58 -9.66
C SER A 216 6.65 -8.54 -8.68
N SER A 217 5.67 -7.67 -8.89
CA SER A 217 4.48 -7.56 -8.02
C SER A 217 3.65 -8.84 -8.01
N VAL A 218 3.43 -9.45 -9.19
CA VAL A 218 2.73 -10.74 -9.33
C VAL A 218 3.46 -11.86 -8.58
N SER A 219 4.79 -11.92 -8.68
CA SER A 219 5.58 -12.97 -8.02
C SER A 219 5.47 -12.89 -6.49
N VAL A 220 5.56 -11.69 -5.92
CA VAL A 220 5.46 -11.47 -4.48
C VAL A 220 4.04 -11.77 -3.99
N LEU A 221 3.02 -11.23 -4.66
CA LEU A 221 1.62 -11.53 -4.33
C LEU A 221 1.31 -13.04 -4.48
N GLY A 222 1.89 -13.70 -5.48
CA GLY A 222 1.78 -15.14 -5.67
C GLY A 222 2.40 -15.93 -4.52
N ALA A 223 3.56 -15.49 -4.01
CA ALA A 223 4.16 -16.07 -2.81
C ALA A 223 3.25 -15.87 -1.58
N PHE A 224 2.66 -14.69 -1.39
CA PHE A 224 1.67 -14.46 -0.34
C PHE A 224 0.47 -15.40 -0.46
N LEU A 225 -0.12 -15.50 -1.65
CA LEU A 225 -1.25 -16.39 -1.92
C LEU A 225 -0.90 -17.83 -1.53
N LEU A 226 0.22 -18.36 -2.04
CA LEU A 226 0.65 -19.73 -1.75
C LEU A 226 0.93 -19.96 -0.26
N VAL A 227 1.71 -19.07 0.37
CA VAL A 227 2.10 -19.20 1.78
C VAL A 227 0.87 -19.16 2.70
N PHE A 228 -0.01 -18.19 2.53
CA PHE A 228 -1.19 -18.04 3.39
C PHE A 228 -2.24 -19.13 3.13
N THR A 229 -2.40 -19.60 1.89
CA THR A 229 -3.22 -20.78 1.62
C THR A 229 -2.65 -22.01 2.31
N LEU A 230 -1.35 -22.30 2.23
CA LEU A 230 -0.72 -23.43 2.93
C LEU A 230 -0.86 -23.31 4.45
N LEU A 231 -0.63 -22.12 5.01
CA LEU A 231 -0.81 -21.85 6.44
C LEU A 231 -2.27 -22.03 6.88
N SER A 232 -3.25 -21.69 6.03
CA SER A 232 -4.65 -21.97 6.33
C SER A 232 -4.93 -23.46 6.42
N LEU A 233 -4.36 -24.28 5.52
CA LEU A 233 -4.53 -25.73 5.53
C LEU A 233 -3.89 -26.37 6.77
N THR A 234 -2.69 -25.92 7.16
CA THR A 234 -2.02 -26.41 8.37
C THR A 234 -2.78 -26.02 9.64
N ALA A 235 -3.31 -24.80 9.72
CA ALA A 235 -4.14 -24.36 10.84
C ALA A 235 -5.42 -25.21 10.96
N ILE A 236 -6.09 -25.51 9.84
CA ILE A 236 -7.27 -26.38 9.81
C ILE A 236 -6.92 -27.79 10.30
N TRP A 237 -5.82 -28.35 9.83
CA TRP A 237 -5.38 -29.68 10.21
C TRP A 237 -5.07 -29.78 11.71
N PHE A 238 -4.40 -28.76 12.26
CA PHE A 238 -4.09 -28.72 13.69
C PHE A 238 -5.36 -28.60 14.55
N LYS A 239 -6.33 -27.79 14.11
CA LYS A 239 -7.63 -27.64 14.78
C LYS A 239 -8.45 -28.93 14.73
N ALA A 240 -8.45 -29.63 13.60
CA ALA A 240 -9.12 -30.92 13.44
C ALA A 240 -8.58 -31.99 14.41
N ARG A 241 -7.24 -32.02 14.61
CA ARG A 241 -6.60 -32.94 15.57
C ARG A 241 -7.00 -32.66 17.02
N ARG A 242 -7.04 -31.39 17.43
CA ARG A 242 -7.42 -31.00 18.80
C ARG A 242 -8.85 -31.40 19.14
N THR A 243 -9.79 -31.19 18.21
CA THR A 243 -11.19 -31.59 18.41
C THR A 243 -11.35 -33.10 18.56
N SER A 244 -10.58 -33.90 17.82
CA SER A 244 -10.58 -35.37 17.97
C SER A 244 -10.02 -35.83 19.32
N GLN A 245 -8.96 -35.19 19.83
CA GLN A 245 -8.39 -35.54 21.14
C GLN A 245 -9.31 -35.20 22.32
N GLN A 246 -10.03 -34.07 22.26
CA GLN A 246 -10.99 -33.71 23.32
C GLN A 246 -12.17 -34.67 23.37
N ALA A 247 -12.71 -35.09 22.22
CA ALA A 247 -13.78 -36.08 22.16
C ALA A 247 -13.38 -37.46 22.73
N HIS A 248 -12.10 -37.84 22.67
CA HIS A 248 -11.60 -39.08 23.26
C HIS A 248 -11.32 -38.99 24.78
N MET A 249 -11.25 -37.80 25.36
CA MET A 249 -11.09 -37.62 26.82
C MET A 249 -12.43 -37.52 27.55
N GLU A 250 -13.51 -37.21 26.83
CA GLU A 250 -14.88 -37.08 27.36
C GLU A 250 -15.74 -38.35 27.17
N ALA A 251 -15.21 -39.38 26.51
CA ALA A 251 -15.85 -40.68 26.26
C ALA A 251 -15.22 -41.79 27.11
#